data_AF-A0A0F8D932-F1
#
_entry.id   AF-A0A0F8D932-F1
#
_cell.length_a   1.000
_cell.length_b   1.000
_cell.length_c   1.000
_cell.angle_alpha   90.00
_cell.angle_beta   90.00
_cell.angle_gamma   90.00
#
_symmetry.space_group_name_H-M   'P 1'
#
loop_
_entity.id
_entity.type
_entity.pdbx_description
1 polymer ?
#
loop_
_entity_poly.entity_id
_entity_poly.type
_entity_poly.pdbx_seq_one_letter_code
_entity_poly.pdbx_strand_id
1 'polypeptide(L)'
;MVYNGLVNTGYSLKDVLYTMFNFLDDHPREVLILRIQKGGILGDSKKFLDFVERHFDPDSEMGDRVAKRIYFRNSGDISIPTIGEARGKVLILQDFKSSQPALYGIPWNSDTVSSYSHSLALGSLFLGLKWDGIESHFSQSRSEDFDKLRITHTTAGAGVKPIDIAAKNHPGFGMNRRLGRYLLFNLGDCFGIIAMDFPGYSLVKEIIMRNYRYRAPEPLDFPSFCATLPMPEKAVDDIIQDEMDDDNEVTPYDEITPGDEAPPAEGSADEAGDDEGAANLIR
;
A
#
# COMPACT_ATOMS: atom_id res chain seq x y z
N MET A 1 -12.72 -16.29 -3.56
CA MET A 1 -11.32 -16.64 -3.23
C MET A 1 -10.45 -15.42 -3.39
N VAL A 2 -9.32 -15.36 -2.70
CA VAL A 2 -8.27 -14.34 -2.82
C VAL A 2 -7.25 -14.82 -3.85
N TYR A 3 -6.74 -13.89 -4.66
CA TYR A 3 -5.83 -14.19 -5.76
C TYR A 3 -4.61 -13.28 -5.72
N ASN A 4 -3.47 -13.79 -6.18
CA ASN A 4 -2.30 -13.02 -6.59
C ASN A 4 -2.15 -13.14 -8.11
N GLY A 5 -2.52 -12.08 -8.84
CA GLY A 5 -2.68 -12.16 -10.29
C GLY A 5 -3.71 -13.23 -10.66
N LEU A 6 -3.27 -14.27 -11.38
CA LEU A 6 -4.12 -15.41 -11.76
C LEU A 6 -4.02 -16.59 -10.76
N VAL A 7 -3.16 -16.50 -9.75
CA VAL A 7 -2.88 -17.59 -8.81
C VAL A 7 -3.82 -17.51 -7.62
N ASN A 8 -4.56 -18.59 -7.36
CA ASN A 8 -5.38 -18.72 -6.15
C ASN A 8 -4.46 -18.90 -4.93
N THR A 9 -4.66 -18.08 -3.89
CA THR A 9 -3.85 -18.17 -2.66
C THR A 9 -4.29 -19.29 -1.72
N GLY A 10 -5.46 -19.91 -1.98
CA GLY A 10 -6.08 -20.90 -1.11
C GLY A 10 -6.96 -20.31 -0.01
N TYR A 11 -7.02 -18.99 0.13
CA TYR A 11 -7.82 -18.30 1.15
C TYR A 11 -9.07 -17.66 0.56
N SER A 12 -10.16 -17.65 1.31
CA SER A 12 -11.40 -16.91 0.99
C SER A 12 -11.40 -15.52 1.63
N LEU A 13 -12.31 -14.64 1.19
CA LEU A 13 -12.52 -13.34 1.85
C LEU A 13 -13.02 -13.54 3.29
N LYS A 14 -13.86 -14.57 3.52
CA LYS A 14 -14.30 -15.00 4.86
C LYS A 14 -13.10 -15.25 5.77
N ASP A 15 -12.11 -16.03 5.33
CA ASP A 15 -10.92 -16.36 6.14
C ASP A 15 -10.10 -15.13 6.52
N VAL A 16 -9.92 -14.21 5.56
CA VAL A 16 -9.23 -12.93 5.79
C VAL A 16 -9.97 -12.10 6.84
N LEU A 17 -11.29 -11.91 6.68
CA LEU A 17 -12.10 -11.14 7.61
C LEU A 17 -12.10 -11.76 9.02
N TYR A 18 -12.23 -13.09 9.14
CA TYR A 18 -12.12 -13.77 10.45
C TYR A 18 -10.79 -13.49 11.13
N THR A 19 -9.69 -13.59 10.38
CA THR A 19 -8.34 -13.37 10.91
C THR A 19 -8.20 -11.93 11.43
N MET A 20 -8.64 -10.95 10.64
CA MET A 20 -8.61 -9.53 11.02
C MET A 20 -9.49 -9.24 12.23
N PHE A 21 -10.69 -9.82 12.28
CA PHE A 21 -11.62 -9.59 13.38
C PHE A 21 -11.11 -10.21 14.69
N ASN A 22 -10.52 -11.40 14.64
CA ASN A 22 -9.91 -12.03 15.80
C ASN A 22 -8.74 -11.18 16.33
N PHE A 23 -7.89 -10.67 15.44
CA PHE A 23 -6.82 -9.73 15.83
C PHE A 23 -7.39 -8.49 16.54
N LEU A 24 -8.48 -7.91 16.05
CA LEU A 24 -9.12 -6.74 16.67
C LEU A 24 -9.93 -7.07 17.94
N ASP A 25 -10.27 -8.35 18.17
CA ASP A 25 -10.79 -8.83 19.45
C ASP A 25 -9.67 -8.81 20.51
N ASP A 26 -8.47 -9.27 20.16
CA ASP A 26 -7.31 -9.31 21.05
C ASP A 26 -6.62 -7.93 21.20
N HIS A 27 -6.72 -7.07 20.18
CA HIS A 27 -6.08 -5.75 20.12
C HIS A 27 -7.08 -4.64 19.77
N PRO A 28 -8.04 -4.32 20.67
CA PRO A 28 -9.18 -3.44 20.37
C PRO A 28 -8.81 -1.96 20.15
N ARG A 29 -7.57 -1.57 20.42
CA ARG A 29 -7.07 -0.19 20.17
C ARG A 29 -6.50 -0.02 18.77
N GLU A 30 -6.24 -1.12 18.06
CA GLU A 30 -5.70 -1.10 16.72
C GLU A 30 -6.78 -0.79 15.68
N VAL A 31 -6.34 -0.34 14.51
CA VAL A 31 -7.15 -0.12 13.33
C VAL A 31 -6.47 -0.85 12.18
N LEU A 32 -7.25 -1.62 11.41
CA LEU A 32 -6.73 -2.26 10.21
C LEU A 32 -7.25 -1.54 8.97
N ILE A 33 -6.42 -1.41 7.94
CA ILE A 33 -6.83 -0.89 6.64
C ILE A 33 -6.80 -2.03 5.64
N LEU A 34 -7.91 -2.27 4.95
CA LEU A 34 -8.08 -3.36 3.98
C LEU A 34 -8.45 -2.80 2.61
N ARG A 35 -7.53 -2.83 1.64
CA ARG A 35 -7.89 -2.59 0.25
C ARG A 35 -8.52 -3.84 -0.34
N ILE A 36 -9.73 -3.71 -0.88
CA ILE A 36 -10.42 -4.77 -1.62
C ILE A 36 -10.45 -4.35 -3.08
N GLN A 37 -9.83 -5.15 -3.94
CA GLN A 37 -9.75 -4.91 -5.38
C GLN A 37 -10.31 -6.09 -6.16
N LYS A 38 -10.98 -5.81 -7.29
CA LYS A 38 -11.37 -6.85 -8.25
C LYS A 38 -10.13 -7.42 -8.95
N GLY A 39 -9.94 -8.73 -8.85
CA GLY A 39 -8.90 -9.43 -9.60
C GLY A 39 -9.24 -9.57 -11.09
N GLY A 40 -8.25 -9.33 -11.96
CA GLY A 40 -8.33 -9.55 -13.40
C GLY A 40 -9.18 -8.53 -14.18
N ILE A 41 -8.75 -8.22 -15.40
CA ILE A 41 -9.43 -7.26 -16.28
C ILE A 41 -10.77 -7.85 -16.79
N LEU A 42 -10.78 -9.15 -17.12
CA LEU A 42 -11.93 -9.86 -17.71
C LEU A 42 -13.00 -10.29 -16.69
N GLY A 43 -12.79 -10.06 -15.39
CA GLY A 43 -13.75 -10.43 -14.35
C GLY A 43 -15.02 -9.58 -14.40
N ASP A 44 -16.18 -10.22 -14.31
CA ASP A 44 -17.49 -9.55 -14.28
C ASP A 44 -17.66 -8.74 -12.99
N SER A 45 -17.69 -7.40 -13.13
CA SER A 45 -17.81 -6.46 -12.01
C SER A 45 -19.10 -6.65 -11.21
N LYS A 46 -20.20 -7.07 -11.86
CA LYS A 46 -21.47 -7.32 -11.16
C LYS A 46 -21.35 -8.55 -10.27
N LYS A 47 -20.83 -9.66 -10.81
CA LYS A 47 -20.59 -10.88 -10.00
C LYS A 47 -19.62 -10.65 -8.86
N PHE A 48 -18.60 -9.80 -9.08
CA PHE A 48 -17.68 -9.40 -8.01
C PHE A 48 -18.41 -8.62 -6.92
N LEU A 49 -19.22 -7.63 -7.29
CA LEU A 49 -20.03 -6.87 -6.34
C LEU A 49 -21.01 -7.78 -5.58
N ASP A 50 -21.76 -8.64 -6.28
CA ASP A 50 -22.68 -9.62 -5.67
C ASP A 50 -21.94 -10.58 -4.71
N PHE A 51 -20.66 -10.87 -4.97
CA PHE A 51 -19.82 -11.66 -4.08
C PHE A 51 -19.42 -10.90 -2.83
N VAL A 52 -19.00 -9.64 -2.98
CA VAL A 52 -18.67 -8.74 -1.86
C VAL A 52 -19.90 -8.53 -1.00
N GLU A 53 -21.03 -8.12 -1.59
CA GLU A 53 -22.31 -7.86 -0.90
C GLU A 53 -22.72 -9.00 0.02
N ARG A 54 -22.65 -10.26 -0.44
CA ARG A 54 -22.97 -11.44 0.38
C ARG A 54 -22.10 -11.61 1.62
N HIS A 55 -20.85 -11.12 1.61
CA HIS A 55 -19.98 -11.17 2.79
C HIS A 55 -20.25 -10.03 3.77
N PHE A 56 -20.83 -8.93 3.30
CA PHE A 56 -21.17 -7.77 4.12
C PHE A 56 -22.66 -7.70 4.48
N ASP A 57 -23.44 -8.70 4.06
CA ASP A 57 -24.85 -8.85 4.37
C ASP A 57 -25.04 -9.02 5.90
N PRO A 58 -25.83 -8.13 6.56
CA PRO A 58 -26.16 -8.26 7.98
C PRO A 58 -26.85 -9.58 8.34
N ASP A 59 -27.55 -10.22 7.41
CA ASP A 59 -28.26 -11.49 7.64
C ASP A 59 -27.35 -12.72 7.39
N SER A 60 -26.09 -12.50 7.00
CA SER A 60 -25.11 -13.58 6.83
C SER A 60 -24.60 -14.14 8.16
N GLU A 61 -23.98 -15.31 8.13
CA GLU A 61 -23.31 -15.94 9.28
C GLU A 61 -22.29 -15.01 9.97
N MET A 62 -21.70 -14.06 9.24
CA MET A 62 -20.71 -13.10 9.76
C MET A 62 -21.32 -11.72 10.04
N GLY A 63 -22.61 -11.50 9.77
CA GLY A 63 -23.26 -10.19 9.76
C GLY A 63 -23.01 -9.38 11.04
N ASP A 64 -23.19 -9.98 12.22
CA ASP A 64 -22.91 -9.35 13.51
C ASP A 64 -21.45 -8.90 13.67
N ARG A 65 -20.50 -9.74 13.23
CA ARG A 65 -19.07 -9.40 13.30
C ARG A 65 -18.72 -8.31 12.31
N VAL A 66 -19.29 -8.36 11.10
CA VAL A 66 -19.13 -7.32 10.08
C VAL A 66 -19.65 -5.99 10.60
N ALA A 67 -20.89 -5.94 11.10
CA ALA A 67 -21.49 -4.73 11.64
C ALA A 67 -20.68 -4.14 12.80
N LYS A 68 -20.07 -4.99 13.63
CA LYS A 68 -19.22 -4.57 14.74
C LYS A 68 -17.83 -4.10 14.31
N ARG A 69 -17.22 -4.78 13.34
CA ARG A 69 -15.78 -4.68 13.05
C ARG A 69 -15.45 -3.97 11.74
N ILE A 70 -16.41 -3.71 10.85
CA ILE A 70 -16.17 -2.88 9.68
C ILE A 70 -16.55 -1.44 10.01
N TYR A 71 -15.69 -0.50 9.62
CA TYR A 71 -16.03 0.91 9.70
C TYR A 71 -16.91 1.30 8.49
N PHE A 72 -18.22 1.26 8.69
CA PHE A 72 -19.19 1.79 7.74
C PHE A 72 -19.42 3.28 7.95
N ARG A 73 -19.75 3.98 6.86
CA ARG A 73 -20.16 5.39 6.89
C ARG A 73 -21.53 5.57 6.29
N ASN A 74 -22.09 6.76 6.50
CA ASN A 74 -23.20 7.22 5.68
C ASN A 74 -22.76 7.28 4.21
N SER A 75 -23.65 6.86 3.33
CA SER A 75 -23.37 6.86 1.90
C SER A 75 -22.95 8.24 1.39
N GLY A 76 -21.91 8.28 0.55
CA GLY A 76 -21.36 9.51 -0.03
C GLY A 76 -20.37 10.27 0.86
N ASP A 77 -20.17 9.87 2.12
CA ASP A 77 -19.16 10.47 2.98
C ASP A 77 -17.78 9.85 2.72
N ILE A 78 -16.89 10.66 2.14
CA ILE A 78 -15.54 10.24 1.72
C ILE A 78 -14.43 10.71 2.66
N SER A 79 -14.77 11.34 3.78
CA SER A 79 -13.74 11.87 4.69
C SER A 79 -12.90 10.74 5.31
N ILE A 80 -11.65 11.03 5.67
CA ILE A 80 -10.78 10.04 6.34
C ILE A 80 -11.11 10.04 7.84
N PRO A 81 -11.44 8.87 8.44
CA PRO A 81 -11.78 8.83 9.86
C PRO A 81 -10.55 9.11 10.73
N THR A 82 -10.80 9.67 11.90
CA THR A 82 -9.82 9.72 12.97
C THR A 82 -9.56 8.31 13.53
N ILE A 83 -8.41 8.13 14.19
CA ILE A 83 -8.15 6.88 14.92
C ILE A 83 -9.26 6.59 15.93
N GLY A 84 -9.78 7.60 16.63
CA GLY A 84 -10.84 7.44 17.63
C GLY A 84 -12.11 6.80 17.08
N GLU A 85 -12.54 7.21 15.88
CA GLU A 85 -13.73 6.67 15.20
C GLU A 85 -13.52 5.22 14.72
N ALA A 86 -12.30 4.93 14.24
CA ALA A 86 -11.95 3.67 13.61
C ALA A 86 -11.42 2.59 14.58
N ARG A 87 -11.13 2.91 15.85
CA ARG A 87 -10.60 1.94 16.84
C ARG A 87 -11.41 0.64 16.89
N GLY A 88 -10.70 -0.48 16.85
CA GLY A 88 -11.28 -1.82 16.88
C GLY A 88 -12.00 -2.21 15.59
N LYS A 89 -11.83 -1.45 14.50
CA LYS A 89 -12.47 -1.69 13.22
C LYS A 89 -11.48 -1.79 12.06
N VAL A 90 -11.98 -2.33 10.96
CA VAL A 90 -11.35 -2.39 9.65
C VAL A 90 -11.91 -1.26 8.80
N LEU A 91 -11.03 -0.36 8.35
CA LEU A 91 -11.32 0.63 7.32
C LEU A 91 -11.07 0.00 5.94
N ILE A 92 -12.11 -0.09 5.12
CA ILE A 92 -11.97 -0.62 3.77
C ILE A 92 -11.53 0.50 2.82
N LEU A 93 -10.57 0.20 1.95
CA LEU A 93 -10.32 0.97 0.74
C LEU A 93 -11.02 0.24 -0.43
N GLN A 94 -12.07 0.86 -0.94
CA GLN A 94 -12.98 0.30 -1.92
C GLN A 94 -12.42 0.50 -3.33
N ASP A 95 -11.70 -0.49 -3.84
CA ASP A 95 -11.16 -0.50 -5.20
C ASP A 95 -12.02 -1.36 -6.14
N PHE A 96 -13.31 -1.03 -6.15
CA PHE A 96 -14.33 -1.58 -7.02
C PHE A 96 -15.54 -0.65 -7.07
N LYS A 97 -16.34 -0.78 -8.13
CA LYS A 97 -17.57 -0.02 -8.31
C LYS A 97 -18.72 -0.65 -7.51
N SER A 98 -19.53 0.17 -6.87
CA SER A 98 -20.77 -0.18 -6.16
C SER A 98 -21.91 0.74 -6.62
N SER A 99 -23.13 0.44 -6.20
CA SER A 99 -24.31 1.26 -6.50
C SER A 99 -24.20 2.69 -5.98
N GLN A 100 -23.51 2.89 -4.85
CA GLN A 100 -23.23 4.19 -4.26
C GLN A 100 -21.74 4.32 -3.96
N PRO A 101 -21.10 5.47 -4.24
CA PRO A 101 -19.72 5.72 -3.83
C PRO A 101 -19.58 5.60 -2.31
N ALA A 102 -18.44 5.06 -1.87
CA ALA A 102 -18.06 4.92 -0.47
C ALA A 102 -18.96 4.02 0.40
N LEU A 103 -19.84 3.20 -0.20
CA LEU A 103 -20.77 2.34 0.53
C LEU A 103 -20.05 1.38 1.49
N TYR A 104 -18.90 0.83 1.09
CA TYR A 104 -18.15 -0.12 1.91
C TYR A 104 -16.94 0.50 2.62
N GLY A 105 -16.54 1.71 2.28
CA GLY A 105 -15.34 2.35 2.81
C GLY A 105 -14.84 3.49 1.94
N ILE A 106 -13.58 3.90 2.09
CA ILE A 106 -13.00 5.01 1.32
C ILE A 106 -12.79 4.56 -0.14
N PRO A 107 -13.34 5.25 -1.15
CA PRO A 107 -13.09 4.93 -2.55
C PRO A 107 -11.59 4.88 -2.86
N TRP A 108 -11.14 4.00 -3.75
CA TRP A 108 -9.77 4.05 -4.26
C TRP A 108 -9.72 4.93 -5.52
N ASN A 109 -9.59 6.25 -5.34
CA ASN A 109 -9.50 7.22 -6.44
C ASN A 109 -8.65 8.45 -6.08
N SER A 110 -8.43 9.33 -7.05
CA SER A 110 -7.61 10.55 -6.88
C SER A 110 -8.13 11.55 -5.86
N ASP A 111 -9.42 11.49 -5.52
CA ASP A 111 -10.07 12.44 -4.61
C ASP A 111 -9.84 12.06 -3.15
N THR A 112 -9.48 10.80 -2.88
CA THR A 112 -9.41 10.23 -1.53
C THR A 112 -8.09 9.51 -1.25
N VAL A 113 -7.33 9.16 -2.29
CA VAL A 113 -6.06 8.46 -2.20
C VAL A 113 -5.02 9.08 -3.13
N SER A 114 -3.90 9.53 -2.57
CA SER A 114 -2.67 9.82 -3.32
C SER A 114 -1.82 8.56 -3.32
N SER A 115 -1.80 7.82 -4.44
CA SER A 115 -1.04 6.57 -4.54
C SER A 115 0.11 6.66 -5.52
N TYR A 116 1.29 6.17 -5.13
CA TYR A 116 2.39 5.89 -6.04
C TYR A 116 2.61 4.38 -6.11
N SER A 117 2.43 3.82 -7.31
CA SER A 117 2.56 2.38 -7.57
C SER A 117 3.08 2.15 -8.99
N HIS A 118 4.32 2.59 -9.26
CA HIS A 118 4.95 2.29 -10.55
C HIS A 118 5.54 0.87 -10.54
N SER A 119 5.04 -0.01 -11.41
CA SER A 119 5.36 -1.44 -11.45
C SER A 119 6.10 -1.90 -12.72
N LEU A 120 6.55 -0.98 -13.58
CA LEU A 120 7.37 -1.34 -14.74
C LEU A 120 8.83 -1.41 -14.31
N ALA A 121 9.29 -2.61 -13.94
CA ALA A 121 10.68 -2.87 -13.61
C ALA A 121 11.29 -3.84 -14.64
N LEU A 122 11.70 -3.34 -15.80
CA LEU A 122 12.48 -4.10 -16.78
C LEU A 122 13.99 -3.99 -16.46
N GLY A 123 14.42 -4.53 -15.30
CA GLY A 123 15.84 -4.60 -14.93
C GLY A 123 16.33 -3.56 -13.89
N SER A 124 17.64 -3.50 -13.66
CA SER A 124 18.28 -2.73 -12.58
C SER A 124 18.19 -1.21 -12.74
N LEU A 125 18.24 -0.69 -13.98
CA LEU A 125 18.09 0.74 -14.28
C LEU A 125 16.73 1.30 -13.80
N PHE A 126 15.69 0.48 -13.88
CA PHE A 126 14.34 0.84 -13.43
C PHE A 126 14.20 0.87 -11.91
N LEU A 127 15.10 0.21 -11.17
CA LEU A 127 15.07 0.26 -9.70
C LEU A 127 15.46 1.64 -9.17
N GLY A 128 16.41 2.31 -9.83
CA GLY A 128 16.77 3.71 -9.55
C GLY A 128 15.59 4.64 -9.82
N LEU A 129 15.03 4.61 -11.03
CA LEU A 129 13.89 5.45 -11.40
C LEU A 129 12.66 5.21 -10.51
N LYS A 130 12.38 3.95 -10.15
CA LYS A 130 11.31 3.62 -9.21
C LYS A 130 11.59 4.23 -7.84
N TRP A 131 12.83 4.14 -7.38
CA TRP A 131 13.24 4.73 -6.11
C TRP A 131 13.12 6.26 -6.13
N ASP A 132 13.55 6.93 -7.18
CA ASP A 132 13.42 8.38 -7.33
C ASP A 132 11.94 8.81 -7.27
N GLY A 133 11.04 8.04 -7.88
CA GLY A 133 9.60 8.29 -7.77
C GLY A 133 9.02 8.03 -6.38
N ILE A 134 9.53 7.00 -5.67
CA ILE A 134 9.18 6.74 -4.26
C ILE A 134 9.64 7.89 -3.37
N GLU A 135 10.89 8.33 -3.50
CA GLU A 135 11.44 9.47 -2.76
C GLU A 135 10.65 10.74 -3.06
N SER A 136 10.33 10.99 -4.33
CA SER A 136 9.50 12.12 -4.74
C SER A 136 8.14 12.09 -4.03
N HIS A 137 7.44 10.95 -4.02
CA HIS A 137 6.14 10.85 -3.34
C HIS A 137 6.25 10.97 -1.82
N PHE A 138 7.32 10.48 -1.19
CA PHE A 138 7.57 10.68 0.24
C PHE A 138 7.92 12.12 0.60
N SER A 139 8.63 12.82 -0.28
CA SER A 139 9.06 14.21 -0.06
C SER A 139 7.92 15.22 -0.16
N GLN A 140 6.76 14.82 -0.69
CA GLN A 140 5.59 15.68 -0.77
C GLN A 140 5.11 16.10 0.61
N SER A 141 4.88 17.41 0.78
CA SER A 141 4.22 17.97 1.95
C SER A 141 2.88 17.28 2.21
N ARG A 142 2.50 17.17 3.48
CA ARG A 142 1.18 16.63 3.86
C ARG A 142 0.06 17.45 3.18
N SER A 143 -1.04 16.81 2.77
CA SER A 143 -2.25 17.54 2.37
C SER A 143 -2.69 18.45 3.52
N GLU A 144 -2.98 19.72 3.23
CA GLU A 144 -3.43 20.69 4.24
C GLU A 144 -4.82 20.34 4.78
N ASP A 145 -5.66 19.69 3.96
CA ASP A 145 -7.05 19.36 4.28
C ASP A 145 -7.22 17.96 4.90
N PHE A 146 -6.15 17.17 4.99
CA PHE A 146 -6.14 15.79 5.53
C PHE A 146 -7.20 14.86 4.93
N ASP A 147 -7.67 15.19 3.74
CA ASP A 147 -8.75 14.56 3.00
C ASP A 147 -8.33 13.29 2.26
N LYS A 148 -7.02 13.06 2.11
CA LYS A 148 -6.46 11.96 1.34
C LYS A 148 -5.52 11.08 2.12
N LEU A 149 -5.65 9.76 1.92
CA LEU A 149 -4.63 8.80 2.32
C LEU A 149 -3.47 8.83 1.33
N ARG A 150 -2.25 9.05 1.83
CA ARG A 150 -1.02 8.86 1.05
C ARG A 150 -0.60 7.39 1.13
N ILE A 151 -0.44 6.73 0.00
CA ILE A 151 -0.05 5.32 -0.08
C ILE A 151 1.10 5.15 -1.06
N THR A 152 2.26 4.72 -0.56
CA THR A 152 3.46 4.51 -1.39
C THR A 152 3.78 3.03 -1.47
N HIS A 153 3.81 2.49 -2.69
CA HIS A 153 4.18 1.10 -2.93
C HIS A 153 5.68 0.99 -3.22
N THR A 154 6.37 0.28 -2.34
CA THR A 154 7.77 -0.12 -2.50
C THR A 154 7.89 -1.57 -3.03
N THR A 155 6.76 -2.16 -3.40
CA THR A 155 6.62 -3.53 -3.89
C THR A 155 7.18 -3.70 -5.30
N ALA A 156 7.45 -4.95 -5.67
CA ALA A 156 7.92 -5.30 -7.00
C ALA A 156 6.81 -5.23 -8.05
N GLY A 157 7.25 -5.11 -9.31
CA GLY A 157 6.39 -5.13 -10.47
C GLY A 157 6.27 -6.49 -11.14
N ALA A 158 5.47 -6.55 -12.22
CA ALA A 158 5.37 -7.75 -13.04
C ALA A 158 6.71 -8.07 -13.72
N GLY A 159 7.04 -9.36 -13.86
CA GLY A 159 8.23 -9.83 -14.57
C GLY A 159 9.51 -9.96 -13.72
N VAL A 160 9.47 -9.57 -12.44
CA VAL A 160 10.58 -9.72 -11.49
C VAL A 160 10.14 -10.50 -10.26
N LYS A 161 11.05 -11.24 -9.61
CA LYS A 161 10.73 -11.90 -8.34
C LYS A 161 10.65 -10.85 -7.24
N PRO A 162 9.55 -10.77 -6.47
CA PRO A 162 9.40 -9.70 -5.48
C PRO A 162 10.49 -9.68 -4.40
N ILE A 163 11.00 -10.85 -4.02
CA ILE A 163 12.11 -10.96 -3.06
C ILE A 163 13.41 -10.35 -3.60
N ASP A 164 13.67 -10.46 -4.91
CA ASP A 164 14.87 -9.91 -5.53
C ASP A 164 14.84 -8.38 -5.54
N ILE A 165 13.65 -7.77 -5.62
CA ILE A 165 13.48 -6.32 -5.54
C ILE A 165 13.50 -5.84 -4.09
N ALA A 166 12.89 -6.59 -3.18
CA ALA A 166 12.80 -6.22 -1.76
C ALA A 166 14.18 -6.27 -1.07
N ALA A 167 14.93 -7.36 -1.29
CA ALA A 167 16.07 -7.73 -0.45
C ALA A 167 17.46 -7.62 -1.10
N LYS A 168 17.56 -7.52 -2.44
CA LYS A 168 18.80 -7.76 -3.23
C LYS A 168 20.12 -7.55 -2.46
N ASN A 169 20.91 -8.62 -2.35
CA ASN A 169 22.11 -8.73 -1.48
C ASN A 169 23.36 -7.94 -1.94
N HIS A 170 23.21 -6.83 -2.68
CA HIS A 170 24.35 -5.93 -2.94
C HIS A 170 24.24 -4.67 -2.07
N PRO A 171 25.37 -4.12 -1.58
CA PRO A 171 25.40 -2.82 -0.89
C PRO A 171 24.71 -1.74 -1.72
N GLY A 172 23.74 -1.03 -1.14
CA GLY A 172 22.94 -0.01 -1.86
C GLY A 172 21.80 -0.54 -2.76
N PHE A 173 21.58 -1.85 -2.80
CA PHE A 173 20.49 -2.48 -3.55
C PHE A 173 19.38 -3.02 -2.62
N GLY A 174 18.17 -3.15 -3.17
CA GLY A 174 16.97 -3.59 -2.44
C GLY A 174 16.08 -2.44 -1.94
N MET A 175 14.78 -2.52 -2.21
CA MET A 175 13.81 -1.48 -1.82
C MET A 175 13.71 -1.32 -0.31
N ASN A 176 13.79 -2.40 0.47
CA ASN A 176 13.68 -2.33 1.93
C ASN A 176 14.91 -1.65 2.56
N ARG A 177 16.12 -1.88 2.03
CA ARG A 177 17.34 -1.19 2.48
C ARG A 177 17.29 0.30 2.15
N ARG A 178 16.88 0.65 0.93
CA ARG A 178 16.72 2.05 0.50
C ARG A 178 15.67 2.77 1.35
N LEU A 179 14.52 2.15 1.58
CA LEU A 179 13.49 2.69 2.47
C LEU A 179 14.02 2.91 3.89
N GLY A 180 14.74 1.93 4.45
CA GLY A 180 15.36 2.07 5.77
C GLY A 180 16.33 3.25 5.85
N ARG A 181 17.26 3.38 4.89
CA ARG A 181 18.19 4.52 4.82
C ARG A 181 17.43 5.84 4.70
N TYR A 182 16.44 5.91 3.82
CA TYR A 182 15.64 7.12 3.63
C TYR A 182 14.95 7.53 4.92
N LEU A 183 14.30 6.59 5.60
CA LEU A 183 13.63 6.87 6.86
C LEU A 183 14.62 7.33 7.93
N LEU A 184 15.80 6.72 8.03
CA LEU A 184 16.83 7.11 9.01
C LEU A 184 17.27 8.57 8.86
N PHE A 185 17.58 8.99 7.63
CA PHE A 185 18.22 10.29 7.37
C PHE A 185 17.26 11.43 7.04
N ASN A 186 16.00 11.15 6.69
CA ASN A 186 15.04 12.20 6.34
C ASN A 186 14.06 12.51 7.48
N LEU A 187 13.92 13.79 7.77
CA LEU A 187 12.89 14.33 8.67
C LEU A 187 11.65 14.65 7.84
N GLY A 188 10.81 13.65 7.58
CA GLY A 188 9.52 13.82 6.92
C GLY A 188 8.38 13.92 7.92
N ASP A 189 7.41 14.79 7.67
CA ASP A 189 6.30 14.99 8.60
C ASP A 189 5.18 13.96 8.47
N CYS A 190 5.00 13.34 7.29
CA CYS A 190 4.02 12.28 7.06
C CYS A 190 4.41 11.44 5.83
N PHE A 191 4.84 10.20 6.08
CA PHE A 191 5.15 9.25 5.01
C PHE A 191 3.91 8.49 4.49
N GLY A 192 2.77 8.60 5.18
CA GLY A 192 1.55 7.88 4.84
C GLY A 192 1.65 6.36 5.10
N ILE A 193 0.88 5.59 4.33
CA ILE A 193 0.89 4.13 4.34
C ILE A 193 1.98 3.65 3.38
N ILE A 194 2.85 2.76 3.86
CA ILE A 194 3.93 2.19 3.06
C ILE A 194 3.62 0.71 2.80
N ALA A 195 3.29 0.37 1.55
CA ALA A 195 3.08 -1.01 1.14
C ALA A 195 4.42 -1.62 0.70
N MET A 196 4.78 -2.77 1.26
CA MET A 196 6.10 -3.40 1.13
C MET A 196 5.99 -4.89 0.81
N ASP A 197 6.98 -5.41 0.08
CA ASP A 197 7.22 -6.85 -0.04
C ASP A 197 8.27 -7.28 0.98
N PHE A 198 8.02 -8.40 1.67
CA PHE A 198 8.95 -9.00 2.66
C PHE A 198 9.53 -8.00 3.68
N PRO A 199 8.70 -7.18 4.35
CA PRO A 199 9.22 -6.23 5.32
C PRO A 199 9.88 -6.96 6.50
N GLY A 200 11.13 -6.60 6.81
CA GLY A 200 11.84 -7.11 7.98
C GLY A 200 11.46 -6.39 9.26
N TYR A 201 11.64 -7.06 10.41
CA TYR A 201 11.30 -6.54 11.73
C TYR A 201 11.87 -5.14 12.00
N SER A 202 13.16 -4.92 11.74
CA SER A 202 13.83 -3.65 12.01
C SER A 202 13.20 -2.50 11.23
N LEU A 203 12.88 -2.72 9.95
CA LEU A 203 12.28 -1.69 9.10
C LEU A 203 10.86 -1.33 9.56
N VAL A 204 10.04 -2.33 9.90
CA VAL A 204 8.70 -2.10 10.46
C VAL A 204 8.78 -1.33 11.78
N LYS A 205 9.74 -1.68 12.64
CA LYS A 205 9.97 -0.97 13.90
C LYS A 205 10.33 0.49 13.67
N GLU A 206 11.22 0.80 12.73
CA GLU A 206 11.57 2.17 12.38
C GLU A 206 10.36 2.98 11.91
N ILE A 207 9.50 2.40 11.06
CA ILE A 207 8.26 3.05 10.61
C ILE A 207 7.34 3.39 11.81
N ILE A 208 7.19 2.46 12.76
CA ILE A 208 6.40 2.69 13.98
C ILE A 208 7.02 3.81 14.82
N MET A 209 8.35 3.80 15.01
CA MET A 209 9.05 4.77 15.86
C MET A 209 8.91 6.21 15.36
N ARG A 210 8.76 6.43 14.04
CA ARG A 210 8.50 7.76 13.46
C ARG A 210 7.20 8.40 13.96
N ASN A 211 6.27 7.60 14.45
CA ASN A 211 4.98 8.06 14.97
C ASN A 211 4.96 8.26 16.49
N TYR A 212 6.07 8.00 17.19
CA TYR A 212 6.11 8.08 18.66
C TYR A 212 5.74 9.48 19.19
N ARG A 213 6.09 10.55 18.43
CA ARG A 213 5.70 11.93 18.74
C ARG A 213 4.19 12.17 18.79
N TYR A 214 3.39 11.29 18.18
CA TYR A 214 1.94 11.37 18.13
C TYR A 214 1.25 10.43 19.12
N ARG A 215 2.02 9.75 19.98
CA ARG A 215 1.46 8.83 20.98
C ARG A 215 0.60 9.63 21.98
N ALA A 216 -0.69 9.30 22.03
CA ALA A 216 -1.57 9.82 23.07
C ALA A 216 -1.11 9.31 24.45
N PRO A 217 -1.22 10.12 25.52
CA PRO A 217 -0.96 9.66 26.88
C PRO A 217 -1.82 8.44 27.20
N GLU A 218 -1.25 7.42 27.85
CA GLU A 218 -2.05 6.29 28.34
C GLU A 218 -3.07 6.81 29.38
N PRO A 219 -4.36 6.47 29.25
CA PRO A 219 -5.32 6.69 30.34
C PRO A 219 -4.83 5.95 31.59
N LEU A 220 -4.94 6.59 32.76
CA LEU A 220 -4.39 6.11 34.04
C LEU A 220 -4.91 4.73 34.50
N ASP A 221 -5.91 4.16 33.82
CA ASP A 221 -6.63 2.95 34.26
C ASP A 221 -6.26 1.65 33.51
N PHE A 222 -5.23 1.65 32.66
CA PHE A 222 -4.76 0.41 32.01
C PHE A 222 -3.42 -0.08 32.58
N PRO A 223 -3.27 -1.37 32.90
CA PRO A 223 -2.00 -1.90 33.41
C PRO A 223 -0.90 -1.73 32.35
N SER A 224 0.09 -0.91 32.72
CA SER A 224 1.23 -0.52 31.90
C SER A 224 2.08 -1.74 31.52
N PHE A 225 2.11 -2.08 30.24
CA PHE A 225 3.22 -2.86 29.69
C PHE A 225 4.40 -1.92 29.46
N CYS A 226 5.18 -1.76 30.53
CA CYS A 226 6.57 -1.35 30.63
C CYS A 226 7.18 -0.64 29.41
N ALA A 227 7.24 0.69 29.49
CA ALA A 227 8.14 1.51 28.69
C ALA A 227 9.49 1.64 29.40
N THR A 228 10.52 1.00 28.86
CA THR A 228 11.92 1.47 28.97
C THR A 228 12.74 0.80 27.86
N LEU A 229 13.00 1.50 26.75
CA LEU A 229 14.17 1.20 25.91
C LEU A 229 14.78 2.51 25.38
N PRO A 230 16.11 2.66 25.46
CA PRO A 230 16.81 3.84 24.98
C PRO A 230 16.84 3.89 23.45
N MET A 231 16.88 5.12 22.92
CA MET A 231 17.12 5.41 21.50
C MET A 231 18.46 4.80 21.05
N PRO A 232 18.55 4.16 19.87
CA PRO A 232 19.80 3.59 19.40
C PRO A 232 20.69 4.69 18.80
N GLU A 233 21.64 5.20 19.58
CA GLU A 233 22.71 6.09 19.10
C GLU A 233 23.76 5.33 18.26
N LYS A 234 23.81 3.99 18.35
CA LYS A 234 24.89 3.16 17.77
C LYS A 234 24.68 2.65 16.35
N ALA A 235 23.50 2.82 15.75
CA ALA A 235 23.24 2.26 14.42
C ALA A 235 23.88 3.07 13.27
N VAL A 236 24.36 4.29 13.54
CA VAL A 236 24.91 5.19 12.53
C VAL A 236 26.38 4.86 12.24
N ASP A 237 27.16 4.49 13.26
CA ASP A 237 28.61 4.26 13.09
C ASP A 237 28.94 2.98 12.30
N ASP A 238 28.17 1.91 12.50
CA ASP A 238 28.38 0.64 11.78
C ASP A 238 28.03 0.76 10.29
N ILE A 239 27.18 1.72 9.89
CA ILE A 239 26.81 1.96 8.48
C ILE A 239 27.89 2.78 7.75
N ILE A 240 28.57 3.69 8.46
CA ILE A 240 29.63 4.53 7.89
C ILE A 240 30.89 3.71 7.60
N GLN A 241 31.17 2.67 8.39
CA GLN A 241 32.33 1.80 8.15
C GLN A 241 32.22 0.95 6.88
N ASP A 242 31.01 0.50 6.51
CA ASP A 242 30.75 -0.22 5.27
C ASP A 242 30.97 0.65 4.00
N GLU A 243 30.95 1.99 4.13
CA GLU A 243 31.17 2.91 2.98
C GLU A 243 32.66 3.12 2.64
N MET A 244 33.60 2.78 3.53
CA MET A 244 35.04 3.01 3.26
C MET A 244 35.74 1.84 2.58
N ASP A 245 35.11 0.67 2.49
CA ASP A 245 35.74 -0.56 1.97
C ASP A 245 35.34 -0.91 0.51
N ASP A 246 34.36 -0.23 -0.10
CA ASP A 246 33.74 -0.67 -1.37
C ASP A 246 34.15 0.15 -2.63
N ASP A 247 35.02 1.15 -2.49
CA ASP A 247 35.43 2.03 -3.61
C ASP A 247 36.54 1.43 -4.52
N ASN A 248 36.92 0.17 -4.36
CA ASN A 248 38.13 -0.39 -4.99
C ASN A 248 37.96 -1.59 -5.94
N GLU A 249 36.75 -1.98 -6.36
CA GLU A 249 36.61 -3.07 -7.34
C GLU A 249 35.89 -2.64 -8.64
N VAL A 250 36.66 -2.02 -9.53
CA VAL A 250 36.28 -1.82 -10.94
C VAL A 250 36.52 -3.11 -11.71
N THR A 251 35.47 -3.81 -12.12
CA THR A 251 35.57 -4.90 -13.11
C THR A 251 35.08 -4.46 -14.50
N PRO A 252 35.74 -4.87 -15.61
CA PRO A 252 35.45 -4.38 -16.95
C PRO A 252 34.19 -4.99 -17.56
N TYR A 253 33.50 -4.20 -18.38
CA TYR A 253 32.29 -4.54 -19.12
C TYR A 253 32.48 -5.72 -20.09
N ASP A 254 31.58 -6.70 -20.04
CA ASP A 254 31.38 -7.68 -21.11
C ASP A 254 30.45 -7.13 -22.19
N GLU A 255 30.92 -7.17 -23.43
CA GLU A 255 30.20 -6.85 -24.66
C GLU A 255 28.99 -7.79 -24.87
N ILE A 256 27.82 -7.22 -25.15
CA ILE A 256 26.64 -7.98 -25.63
C ILE A 256 26.46 -7.69 -27.13
N THR A 257 26.48 -8.75 -27.91
CA THR A 257 26.21 -8.77 -29.36
C THR A 257 24.71 -8.60 -29.65
N PRO A 258 24.31 -7.90 -30.73
CA PRO A 258 22.91 -7.68 -31.05
C PRO A 258 22.37 -8.79 -31.97
N GLY A 259 21.31 -9.47 -31.52
CA GLY A 259 20.58 -10.41 -32.35
C GLY A 259 19.58 -11.21 -31.53
N ASP A 260 18.37 -10.67 -31.40
CA ASP A 260 17.12 -11.43 -31.59
C ASP A 260 15.95 -10.46 -31.49
N GLU A 261 15.18 -10.41 -32.57
CA GLU A 261 14.03 -9.53 -32.78
C GLU A 261 12.88 -9.87 -31.82
N ALA A 262 12.33 -8.85 -31.16
CA ALA A 262 11.08 -8.94 -30.40
C ALA A 262 9.86 -8.73 -31.33
N PRO A 263 8.75 -9.47 -31.13
CA PRO A 263 7.49 -9.20 -31.84
C PRO A 263 6.80 -7.92 -31.31
N PRO A 264 5.91 -7.30 -32.10
CA PRO A 264 5.53 -5.90 -31.93
C PRO A 264 4.59 -5.64 -30.75
N ALA A 265 4.72 -4.44 -30.21
CA ALA A 265 3.95 -3.87 -29.12
C ALA A 265 2.46 -3.69 -29.47
N GLU A 266 1.56 -4.08 -28.56
CA GLU A 266 0.16 -3.65 -28.60
C GLU A 266 0.00 -2.32 -27.87
N GLY A 267 -0.64 -1.39 -28.59
CA GLY A 267 -0.68 0.03 -28.30
C GLY A 267 -1.54 0.44 -27.11
N SER A 268 -1.03 1.47 -26.44
CA SER A 268 -1.78 2.41 -25.61
C SER A 268 -2.75 3.21 -26.47
N ALA A 269 -4.01 3.29 -26.05
CA ALA A 269 -4.94 4.33 -26.49
C ALA A 269 -5.56 4.94 -25.23
N ASP A 270 -5.06 6.11 -24.87
CA ASP A 270 -5.74 7.11 -24.05
C ASP A 270 -5.98 8.34 -24.92
N GLU A 271 -6.98 9.13 -24.51
CA GLU A 271 -7.46 10.42 -25.02
C GLU A 271 -8.55 10.35 -26.10
N ALA A 272 -9.63 11.14 -26.07
CA ALA A 272 -10.19 12.11 -25.13
C ALA A 272 -11.56 12.56 -25.71
N GLY A 273 -12.44 13.09 -24.85
CA GLY A 273 -13.39 14.15 -25.21
C GLY A 273 -14.67 13.78 -25.96
N ASP A 274 -15.79 13.71 -25.23
CA ASP A 274 -17.12 13.96 -25.82
C ASP A 274 -17.63 15.30 -25.27
N ASP A 275 -17.70 16.27 -26.17
CA ASP A 275 -18.42 17.53 -26.02
C ASP A 275 -19.76 17.44 -26.76
N GLU A 276 -20.72 18.21 -26.26
CA GLU A 276 -22.13 18.21 -26.62
C GLU A 276 -22.41 18.55 -28.08
N GLY A 277 -23.56 18.05 -28.57
CA GLY A 277 -24.54 18.98 -29.12
C GLY A 277 -24.83 18.91 -30.62
N ALA A 278 -26.10 18.64 -30.88
CA ALA A 278 -26.94 19.17 -31.96
C ALA A 278 -26.97 18.44 -33.32
N ALA A 279 -28.15 17.83 -33.51
CA ALA A 279 -29.06 18.04 -34.64
C ALA A 279 -28.64 17.53 -36.03
N ASN A 280 -29.45 16.62 -36.57
CA ASN A 280 -30.00 16.83 -37.92
C ASN A 280 -31.34 16.08 -38.10
N LEU A 281 -32.40 16.89 -38.25
CA LEU A 281 -33.51 16.69 -39.18
C LEU A 281 -32.89 16.44 -40.58
N ILE A 282 -33.36 15.60 -41.50
CA ILE A 282 -34.68 15.45 -42.16
C ILE A 282 -34.67 14.07 -42.87
N ARG A 283 -35.84 13.55 -43.24
CA ARG A 283 -36.09 12.50 -44.26
C ARG A 283 -34.99 12.30 -45.30
#